data_AF-A0A147GWV6-F1
#
_entry.id   AF-A0A147GWV6-F1
#
_cell.length_a   1.000
_cell.length_b   1.000
_cell.length_c   1.000
_cell.angle_alpha   90.00
_cell.angle_beta   90.00
_cell.angle_gamma   90.00
#
_symmetry.space_group_name_H-M   'P 1'
#
loop_
_entity.id
_entity.type
_entity.pdbx_description
1 polymer ?
#
loop_
_entity_poly.entity_id
_entity_poly.type
_entity_poly.pdbx_seq_one_letter_code
_entity_poly.pdbx_strand_id
1 'polypeptide(L)'
;MTGFKSYLWAVVAMLVFAAMLFGLGALAYHAGDSAGQTRERVVWVKKERDQAQAFAKQLDAEVKRAQQASAALNRSLIALNDSYAALEGKYRDVLARVPLLAPAVVRPVRVAGGASSGPPTAAQPASADAGPDDPQRGGVDPDRFRLSLAAVWMWNSSLAGADVPAHTCGSADTSEQACAADSGLSLADAWANHHANAKSCATDRTRFRALIEFLTESPTQ
;
A
#
# COMPACT_ATOMS: atom_id res chain seq x y z
N MET A 1 82.06 17.65 66.87
CA MET A 1 80.87 18.31 66.27
C MET A 1 80.82 18.24 64.73
N THR A 2 81.60 17.38 64.07
CA THR A 2 81.64 17.25 62.59
C THR A 2 80.70 16.17 62.04
N GLY A 3 80.32 15.16 62.83
CA GLY A 3 79.43 14.07 62.39
C GLY A 3 77.97 14.48 62.15
N PHE A 4 77.44 15.43 62.93
CA PHE A 4 76.04 15.86 62.82
C PHE A 4 75.74 16.58 61.49
N LYS A 5 76.72 17.35 60.98
CA LYS A 5 76.59 18.10 59.73
C LYS A 5 76.56 17.17 58.50
N SER A 6 77.31 16.06 58.55
CA SER A 6 77.31 15.04 57.49
C SER A 6 75.99 14.26 57.45
N TYR A 7 75.42 13.94 58.62
CA TYR A 7 74.12 13.25 58.71
C TYR A 7 72.96 14.11 58.20
N LEU A 8 72.96 15.41 58.50
CA LEU A 8 71.95 16.34 58.02
C LEU A 8 71.92 16.42 56.48
N TRP A 9 73.09 16.50 55.84
CA TRP A 9 73.20 16.51 54.37
C TRP A 9 72.77 15.20 53.74
N ALA A 10 73.06 14.06 54.37
CA ALA A 10 72.61 12.75 53.88
C ALA A 10 71.08 12.62 53.94
N VAL A 11 70.44 13.10 55.02
CA VAL A 11 68.97 13.10 55.15
C VAL A 11 68.33 14.04 54.11
N VAL A 12 68.88 15.24 53.92
CA VAL A 12 68.38 16.17 52.89
C VAL A 12 68.53 15.57 51.48
N ALA A 13 69.68 14.97 51.17
CA ALA A 13 69.90 14.31 49.87
C ALA A 13 68.93 13.14 49.66
N MET A 14 68.66 12.34 50.69
CA MET A 14 67.71 11.23 50.62
C MET A 14 66.28 11.72 50.42
N LEU A 15 65.87 12.81 51.08
CA LEU A 15 64.54 13.41 50.91
C LEU A 15 64.36 14.03 49.51
N VAL A 16 65.39 14.71 49.00
CA VAL A 16 65.39 15.24 47.62
C VAL A 16 65.30 14.10 46.60
N PHE A 17 66.07 13.03 46.80
CA PHE A 17 66.03 11.86 45.94
C PHE A 17 64.66 11.15 45.99
N ALA A 18 64.09 10.98 47.19
CA ALA A 18 62.76 10.42 47.36
C ALA A 18 61.69 11.29 46.67
N ALA A 19 61.72 12.62 46.85
CA ALA A 19 60.80 13.54 46.19
C ALA A 19 60.94 13.49 44.65
N MET A 20 62.17 13.34 44.14
CA MET A 20 62.42 13.21 42.71
C MET A 20 61.85 11.89 42.15
N LEU A 21 62.02 10.77 42.87
CA LEU A 21 61.41 9.49 42.49
C LEU A 21 59.89 9.54 42.52
N PHE A 22 59.28 10.16 43.53
CA PHE A 22 57.84 10.37 43.59
C PHE A 22 57.33 11.25 42.44
N GLY A 23 58.04 12.34 42.12
CA GLY A 23 57.71 13.22 40.99
C GLY A 23 57.76 12.51 39.65
N LEU A 24 58.80 11.68 39.42
CA LEU A 24 58.93 10.87 38.20
C LEU A 24 57.85 9.79 38.11
N GLY A 25 57.52 9.13 39.23
CA GLY A 25 56.44 8.15 39.30
C GLY A 25 55.06 8.73 38.98
N ALA A 26 54.75 9.91 39.53
CA ALA A 26 53.49 10.61 39.24
C ALA A 26 53.38 11.04 37.77
N LEU A 27 54.46 11.55 37.18
CA LEU A 27 54.51 11.91 35.76
C LEU A 27 54.31 10.70 34.85
N ALA A 28 54.95 9.57 35.14
CA ALA A 28 54.79 8.34 34.37
C ALA A 28 53.36 7.80 34.44
N TYR A 29 52.73 7.86 35.63
CA TYR A 29 51.34 7.44 35.81
C TYR A 29 50.35 8.29 35.00
N HIS A 30 50.44 9.63 35.08
CA HIS A 30 49.55 10.51 34.33
C HIS A 30 49.77 10.46 32.81
N ALA A 31 51.01 10.27 32.36
CA ALA A 31 51.31 10.06 30.94
C ALA A 31 50.71 8.74 30.43
N GLY A 32 50.73 7.68 31.25
CA GLY A 32 50.12 6.39 30.92
C GLY A 32 48.59 6.43 30.83
N ASP A 33 47.94 7.04 31.83
CA ASP A 33 46.47 7.16 31.90
C ASP A 33 45.90 8.00 30.74
N SER A 34 46.51 9.14 30.44
CA SER A 34 46.11 9.99 29.30
C SER A 34 46.30 9.30 27.94
N ALA A 35 47.36 8.51 27.77
CA ALA A 35 47.59 7.71 26.56
C ALA A 35 46.59 6.54 26.42
N GLY A 36 46.14 5.96 27.53
CA GLY A 36 45.08 4.94 27.55
C GLY A 36 43.72 5.52 27.14
N GLN A 37 43.30 6.61 27.79
CA GLN A 37 42.01 7.25 27.54
C GLN A 37 41.88 7.81 26.12
N THR A 38 42.98 8.28 25.52
CA THR A 38 42.97 8.76 24.12
C THR A 38 42.79 7.64 23.12
N ARG A 39 43.39 6.45 23.34
CA ARG A 39 43.21 5.28 22.47
C ARG A 39 41.77 4.77 22.49
N GLU A 40 41.18 4.66 23.68
CA GLU A 40 39.79 4.22 23.84
C GLU A 40 38.81 5.20 23.17
N ARG A 41 39.01 6.51 23.33
CA ARG A 41 38.20 7.54 22.63
C ARG A 41 38.31 7.43 21.12
N VAL A 42 39.50 7.26 20.56
CA VAL A 42 39.69 7.15 19.10
C VAL A 42 38.95 5.91 18.55
N VAL A 43 39.01 4.78 19.25
CA VAL A 43 38.27 3.57 18.87
C VAL A 43 36.77 3.82 18.94
N TRP A 44 36.30 4.46 20.01
CA TRP A 44 34.87 4.73 20.21
C TRP A 44 34.32 5.71 19.17
N VAL A 45 35.01 6.83 18.92
CA VAL A 45 34.65 7.83 17.90
C VAL A 45 34.64 7.22 16.50
N LYS A 46 35.59 6.33 16.19
CA LYS A 46 35.59 5.61 14.91
C LYS A 46 34.34 4.72 14.80
N LYS A 47 34.04 3.94 15.83
CA LYS A 47 32.85 3.06 15.86
C LYS A 47 31.56 3.86 15.68
N GLU A 48 31.42 4.99 16.36
CA GLU A 48 30.24 5.86 16.24
C GLU A 48 30.12 6.45 14.83
N ARG A 49 31.22 6.90 14.23
CA ARG A 49 31.23 7.37 12.83
C ARG A 49 30.83 6.26 11.86
N ASP A 50 31.37 5.05 12.03
CA ASP A 50 31.07 3.92 11.17
C ASP A 50 29.57 3.52 11.29
N GLN A 51 29.01 3.55 12.51
CA GLN A 51 27.58 3.34 12.74
C GLN A 51 26.71 4.43 12.10
N ALA A 52 27.07 5.71 12.27
CA ALA A 52 26.35 6.82 11.66
C ALA A 52 26.38 6.74 10.13
N GLN A 53 27.53 6.36 9.54
CA GLN A 53 27.64 6.14 8.09
C GLN A 53 26.81 4.94 7.61
N ALA A 54 26.77 3.85 8.38
CA ALA A 54 25.93 2.69 8.06
C ALA A 54 24.44 3.07 8.07
N PHE A 55 23.99 3.78 9.11
CA PHE A 55 22.62 4.27 9.21
C PHE A 55 22.27 5.24 8.07
N ALA A 56 23.16 6.19 7.75
CA ALA A 56 22.95 7.11 6.63
C ALA A 56 22.81 6.38 5.29
N LYS A 57 23.60 5.32 5.04
CA LYS A 57 23.46 4.49 3.84
C LYS A 57 22.15 3.71 3.81
N GLN A 58 21.69 3.19 4.94
CA GLN A 58 20.40 2.51 5.03
C GLN A 58 19.25 3.49 4.73
N LEU A 59 19.29 4.69 5.33
CA LEU A 59 18.29 5.72 5.07
C LEU A 59 18.27 6.16 3.60
N ASP A 60 19.43 6.38 2.97
CA ASP A 60 19.52 6.72 1.54
C ASP A 60 18.93 5.60 0.66
N ALA A 61 19.19 4.33 0.99
CA ALA A 61 18.61 3.19 0.28
C ALA A 61 17.08 3.13 0.42
N GLU A 62 16.55 3.39 1.62
CA GLU A 62 15.10 3.44 1.86
C GLU A 62 14.45 4.63 1.14
N VAL A 63 15.06 5.81 1.17
CA VAL A 63 14.57 6.99 0.43
C VAL A 63 14.54 6.72 -1.06
N LYS A 64 15.59 6.11 -1.63
CA LYS A 64 15.60 5.72 -3.04
C LYS A 64 14.50 4.71 -3.37
N ARG A 65 14.27 3.71 -2.52
CA ARG A 65 13.18 2.74 -2.69
C ARG A 65 11.81 3.42 -2.67
N ALA A 66 11.60 4.34 -1.72
CA ALA A 66 10.35 5.11 -1.61
C ALA A 66 10.11 6.00 -2.86
N GLN A 67 11.15 6.68 -3.34
CA GLN A 67 11.09 7.48 -4.56
C GLN A 67 10.75 6.62 -5.79
N GLN A 68 11.37 5.45 -5.92
CA GLN A 68 11.07 4.50 -7.00
C GLN A 68 9.63 3.99 -6.92
N ALA A 69 9.14 3.65 -5.74
CA ALA A 69 7.77 3.23 -5.52
C ALA A 69 6.76 4.34 -5.88
N SER A 70 7.02 5.58 -5.48
CA SER A 70 6.21 6.74 -5.83
C SER A 70 6.17 6.99 -7.33
N ALA A 71 7.32 6.92 -8.01
CA ALA A 71 7.40 7.06 -9.46
C ALA A 71 6.68 5.92 -10.21
N ALA A 72 6.73 4.69 -9.68
CA ALA A 72 5.97 3.56 -10.23
C ALA A 72 4.46 3.75 -10.04
N LEU A 73 4.02 4.23 -8.88
CA LEU A 73 2.62 4.55 -8.62
C LEU A 73 2.11 5.65 -9.56
N ASN A 74 2.84 6.76 -9.70
CA ASN A 74 2.44 7.85 -10.60
C ASN A 74 2.31 7.39 -12.05
N ARG A 75 3.25 6.56 -12.54
CA ARG A 75 3.14 5.94 -13.87
C ARG A 75 1.89 5.07 -14.01
N SER A 76 1.58 4.30 -12.97
CA SER A 76 0.39 3.45 -12.95
C SER A 76 -0.90 4.27 -12.97
N LEU A 77 -0.96 5.40 -12.24
CA LEU A 77 -2.10 6.32 -12.26
C LEU A 77 -2.30 7.01 -13.62
N ILE A 78 -1.20 7.42 -14.27
CA ILE A 78 -1.26 7.98 -15.63
C ILE A 78 -1.77 6.93 -16.61
N ALA A 79 -1.21 5.72 -16.59
CA ALA A 79 -1.63 4.63 -17.47
C ALA A 79 -3.11 4.23 -17.26
N LEU A 80 -3.57 4.26 -16.01
CA LEU A 80 -4.98 4.02 -15.67
C LEU A 80 -5.88 5.13 -16.25
N ASN A 81 -5.48 6.39 -16.11
CA ASN A 81 -6.22 7.51 -16.69
C ASN A 81 -6.30 7.45 -18.22
N ASP A 82 -5.21 7.10 -18.89
CA ASP A 82 -5.17 6.93 -20.34
C ASP A 82 -6.08 5.79 -20.79
N SER A 83 -6.14 4.70 -20.02
CA SER A 83 -7.04 3.57 -20.27
C SER A 83 -8.51 3.98 -20.16
N TYR A 84 -8.88 4.80 -19.16
CA TYR A 84 -10.23 5.36 -19.06
C TYR A 84 -10.57 6.28 -20.23
N ALA A 85 -9.65 7.15 -20.63
CA ALA A 85 -9.86 8.05 -21.78
C ALA A 85 -10.08 7.26 -23.08
N ALA A 86 -9.36 6.15 -23.26
CA ALA A 86 -9.53 5.26 -24.42
C ALA A 86 -10.88 4.53 -24.42
N LEU A 87 -11.38 4.12 -23.24
CA LEU A 87 -12.70 3.50 -23.09
C LEU A 87 -13.84 4.49 -23.32
N GLU A 88 -13.71 5.72 -22.81
CA GLU A 88 -14.74 6.76 -22.88
C GLU A 88 -15.22 7.05 -24.32
N GLY A 89 -14.30 7.13 -25.29
CA GLY A 89 -14.67 7.31 -26.69
C GLY A 89 -15.54 6.16 -27.21
N LYS A 90 -15.15 4.92 -26.89
CA LYS A 90 -15.88 3.71 -27.30
C LYS A 90 -17.24 3.61 -26.60
N TYR A 91 -17.33 4.04 -25.34
CA TYR A 91 -18.58 4.10 -24.60
C TYR A 91 -19.58 5.05 -25.26
N ARG A 92 -19.15 6.27 -25.60
CA ARG A 92 -20.03 7.24 -26.29
C ARG A 92 -20.51 6.71 -27.63
N ASP A 93 -19.60 6.07 -28.39
CA ASP A 93 -19.95 5.47 -29.67
C ASP A 93 -21.00 4.37 -29.52
N VAL A 94 -20.90 3.52 -28.49
CA VAL A 94 -21.88 2.47 -28.19
C VAL A 94 -23.20 3.06 -27.70
N LEU A 95 -23.17 4.03 -26.79
CA LEU A 95 -24.35 4.72 -26.26
C LEU A 95 -25.18 5.40 -27.35
N ALA A 96 -24.54 5.84 -28.42
CA ALA A 96 -25.22 6.46 -29.56
C ALA A 96 -26.03 5.47 -30.41
N ARG A 97 -25.75 4.15 -30.34
CA ARG A 97 -26.36 3.13 -31.22
C ARG A 97 -27.04 1.96 -30.52
N VAL A 98 -26.65 1.63 -29.29
CA VAL A 98 -27.13 0.44 -28.56
C VAL A 98 -27.85 0.86 -27.28
N PRO A 99 -29.10 0.42 -27.04
CA PRO A 99 -29.74 0.62 -25.77
C PRO A 99 -29.07 -0.21 -24.66
N LEU A 100 -28.79 0.41 -23.52
CA LEU A 100 -28.23 -0.29 -22.35
C LEU A 100 -29.26 -1.19 -21.65
N LEU A 101 -30.53 -0.86 -21.80
CA LEU A 101 -31.66 -1.65 -21.31
C LEU A 101 -32.29 -2.39 -22.48
N ALA A 102 -32.22 -3.71 -22.45
CA ALA A 102 -32.96 -4.57 -23.36
C ALA A 102 -34.35 -4.86 -22.77
N PRO A 103 -35.42 -4.88 -23.58
CA PRO A 103 -36.70 -5.39 -23.12
C PRO A 103 -36.52 -6.86 -22.75
N ALA A 104 -37.08 -7.28 -21.61
CA ALA A 104 -37.09 -8.69 -21.24
C ALA A 104 -37.91 -9.46 -22.29
N VAL A 105 -37.23 -10.17 -23.18
CA VAL A 105 -37.91 -10.99 -24.17
C VAL A 105 -38.46 -12.21 -23.44
N VAL A 106 -39.76 -12.19 -23.12
CA VAL A 106 -40.49 -13.38 -22.65
C VAL A 106 -40.63 -14.34 -23.84
N ARG A 107 -39.57 -15.08 -24.17
CA ARG A 107 -39.70 -16.27 -25.02
C ARG A 107 -38.77 -17.39 -24.52
N PRO A 108 -39.31 -18.57 -24.18
CA PRO A 108 -38.51 -19.71 -23.81
C PRO A 108 -37.87 -20.29 -25.07
N VAL A 109 -36.60 -19.99 -25.30
CA VAL A 109 -35.80 -20.77 -26.25
C VAL A 109 -35.18 -21.93 -25.46
N ARG A 110 -35.77 -23.12 -25.61
CA ARG A 110 -35.08 -24.37 -25.27
C ARG A 110 -33.85 -24.47 -26.18
N VAL A 111 -32.70 -24.05 -25.68
CA VAL A 111 -31.43 -24.42 -26.27
C VAL A 111 -31.13 -25.83 -25.77
N ALA A 112 -31.24 -26.81 -26.67
CA ALA A 112 -30.63 -28.11 -26.44
C ALA A 112 -29.11 -27.93 -26.51
N GLY A 113 -28.45 -27.97 -25.36
CA GLY A 113 -26.99 -28.04 -25.21
C GLY A 113 -26.73 -28.68 -23.84
N GLY A 114 -26.02 -29.79 -23.71
CA GLY A 114 -24.70 -29.99 -24.30
C GLY A 114 -23.66 -29.41 -23.35
N ALA A 115 -23.39 -30.15 -22.28
CA ALA A 115 -22.18 -30.18 -21.44
C ALA A 115 -21.47 -28.84 -21.08
N SER A 116 -21.75 -28.40 -19.84
CA SER A 116 -20.78 -28.06 -18.77
C SER A 116 -19.62 -27.07 -18.99
N SER A 117 -19.74 -25.91 -18.33
CA SER A 117 -18.81 -25.43 -17.30
C SER A 117 -19.55 -24.42 -16.41
N GLY A 118 -19.60 -24.69 -15.10
CA GLY A 118 -20.69 -24.28 -14.20
C GLY A 118 -20.78 -22.80 -13.79
N PRO A 119 -21.92 -22.39 -13.19
CA PRO A 119 -22.13 -21.03 -12.70
C PRO A 119 -21.32 -20.76 -11.41
N PRO A 120 -20.82 -19.54 -11.18
CA PRO A 120 -20.41 -19.14 -9.85
C PRO A 120 -21.66 -19.16 -8.96
N THR A 121 -21.65 -20.08 -8.01
CA THR A 121 -22.69 -20.19 -6.99
C THR A 121 -22.57 -19.01 -6.04
N ALA A 122 -23.43 -18.01 -6.20
CA ALA A 122 -23.72 -17.03 -5.15
C ALA A 122 -25.06 -17.42 -4.51
N ALA A 123 -25.01 -18.40 -3.60
CA ALA A 123 -26.09 -18.65 -2.67
C ALA A 123 -25.76 -17.89 -1.38
N GLN A 124 -26.56 -16.88 -0.99
CA GLN A 124 -27.00 -16.63 0.40
C GLN A 124 -28.00 -15.44 0.48
N PRO A 125 -28.69 -15.24 1.62
CA PRO A 125 -30.13 -15.39 1.78
C PRO A 125 -30.91 -14.07 1.62
N ALA A 126 -32.22 -14.21 1.48
CA ALA A 126 -33.15 -13.10 1.60
C ALA A 126 -33.05 -12.45 3.00
N SER A 127 -32.64 -11.19 3.05
CA SER A 127 -32.91 -10.33 4.20
C SER A 127 -34.27 -9.69 4.00
N ALA A 128 -35.26 -10.22 4.73
CA ALA A 128 -36.50 -9.53 5.00
C ALA A 128 -36.21 -8.45 6.05
N ASP A 129 -36.26 -7.18 5.66
CA ASP A 129 -36.60 -6.05 6.52
C ASP A 129 -36.80 -4.81 5.64
N ALA A 130 -38.00 -4.70 5.08
CA ALA A 130 -38.52 -3.44 4.56
C ALA A 130 -39.73 -3.09 5.45
N GLY A 131 -39.56 -2.09 6.32
CA GLY A 131 -40.64 -1.54 7.13
C GLY A 131 -41.75 -0.94 6.26
N PRO A 132 -42.99 -0.87 6.78
CA PRO A 132 -44.10 -0.27 6.07
C PRO A 132 -43.92 1.25 6.09
N ASP A 133 -44.15 1.90 4.94
CA ASP A 133 -44.19 3.36 4.72
C ASP A 133 -43.02 3.99 3.92
N ASP A 134 -42.61 3.36 2.81
CA ASP A 134 -41.98 4.09 1.70
C ASP A 134 -43.06 4.37 0.62
N PRO A 135 -43.36 5.64 0.26
CA PRO A 135 -44.33 5.94 -0.80
C PRO A 135 -43.91 5.25 -2.10
N GLN A 136 -44.79 4.40 -2.63
CA GLN A 136 -44.60 3.67 -3.88
C GLN A 136 -44.14 4.62 -5.00
N ARG A 137 -42.82 4.67 -5.25
CA ARG A 137 -42.29 4.98 -6.58
C ARG A 137 -43.02 4.03 -7.52
N GLY A 138 -43.79 4.57 -8.46
CA GLY A 138 -44.64 3.80 -9.37
C GLY A 138 -43.92 2.53 -9.81
N GLY A 139 -44.52 1.39 -9.50
CA GLY A 139 -43.87 0.08 -9.57
C GLY A 139 -43.29 -0.17 -10.95
N VAL A 140 -42.00 0.11 -11.12
CA VAL A 140 -41.24 -0.38 -12.25
C VAL A 140 -41.07 -1.86 -11.99
N ASP A 141 -41.78 -2.67 -12.77
CA ASP A 141 -41.58 -4.11 -12.78
C ASP A 141 -40.07 -4.39 -12.97
N PRO A 142 -39.37 -4.90 -11.94
CA PRO A 142 -37.92 -5.08 -11.97
C PRO A 142 -37.50 -6.11 -13.02
N ASP A 143 -38.42 -6.96 -13.48
CA ASP A 143 -38.19 -8.00 -14.47
C ASP A 143 -38.47 -7.52 -15.90
N ARG A 144 -39.01 -6.32 -16.09
CA ARG A 144 -39.36 -5.78 -17.41
C ARG A 144 -38.13 -5.43 -18.26
N PHE A 145 -37.02 -5.08 -17.63
CA PHE A 145 -35.80 -4.64 -18.30
C PHE A 145 -34.62 -5.49 -17.87
N ARG A 146 -33.82 -5.89 -18.86
CA ARG A 146 -32.55 -6.60 -18.69
C ARG A 146 -31.40 -5.70 -19.14
N LEU A 147 -30.21 -5.95 -18.65
CA LEU A 147 -29.00 -5.30 -19.13
C LEU A 147 -28.59 -5.90 -20.47
N SER A 148 -28.20 -5.06 -21.43
CA SER A 148 -27.56 -5.54 -22.65
C SER A 148 -26.10 -5.92 -22.40
N LEU A 149 -25.49 -6.68 -23.32
CA LEU A 149 -24.05 -6.97 -23.27
C LEU A 149 -23.19 -5.69 -23.31
N ALA A 150 -23.64 -4.62 -23.98
CA ALA A 150 -23.04 -3.29 -23.89
C ALA A 150 -22.99 -2.78 -22.44
N ALA A 151 -24.10 -2.85 -21.72
CA ALA A 151 -24.17 -2.38 -20.34
C ALA A 151 -23.22 -3.16 -19.44
N VAL A 152 -23.16 -4.49 -19.60
CA VAL A 152 -22.25 -5.36 -18.84
C VAL A 152 -20.78 -5.11 -19.22
N TRP A 153 -20.47 -4.95 -20.50
CA TRP A 153 -19.12 -4.61 -20.97
C TRP A 153 -18.65 -3.28 -20.39
N MET A 154 -19.48 -2.23 -20.49
CA MET A 154 -19.17 -0.90 -19.94
C MET A 154 -18.94 -0.97 -18.44
N TRP A 155 -19.79 -1.70 -17.72
CA TRP A 155 -19.66 -1.85 -16.27
C TRP A 155 -18.38 -2.58 -15.88
N ASN A 156 -18.11 -3.76 -16.45
CA ASN A 156 -16.91 -4.54 -16.16
C ASN A 156 -15.64 -3.76 -16.52
N SER A 157 -15.63 -3.11 -17.68
CA SER A 157 -14.47 -2.35 -18.15
C SER A 157 -14.22 -1.11 -17.29
N SER A 158 -15.28 -0.46 -16.79
CA SER A 158 -15.15 0.66 -15.86
C SER A 158 -14.62 0.24 -14.49
N LEU A 159 -14.96 -0.96 -14.01
CA LEU A 159 -14.41 -1.48 -12.76
C LEU A 159 -12.95 -1.91 -12.89
N ALA A 160 -12.57 -2.47 -14.05
CA ALA A 160 -11.22 -2.93 -14.30
C ALA A 160 -10.26 -1.80 -14.73
N GLY A 161 -10.79 -0.66 -15.20
CA GLY A 161 -9.99 0.38 -15.84
C GLY A 161 -9.35 -0.07 -17.15
N ALA A 162 -9.88 -1.12 -17.77
CA ALA A 162 -9.37 -1.74 -18.98
C ALA A 162 -10.52 -2.43 -19.73
N ASP A 163 -10.33 -2.77 -21.00
CA ASP A 163 -11.33 -3.50 -21.77
C ASP A 163 -11.56 -4.91 -21.20
N VAL A 164 -12.79 -5.18 -20.76
CA VAL A 164 -13.24 -6.49 -20.28
C VAL A 164 -14.49 -6.90 -21.06
N PRO A 165 -14.33 -7.68 -22.14
CA PRO A 165 -15.44 -8.07 -23.00
C PRO A 165 -16.57 -8.78 -22.23
N ALA A 166 -17.82 -8.45 -22.57
CA ALA A 166 -19.01 -9.19 -22.17
C ALA A 166 -19.47 -10.04 -23.36
N HIS A 167 -19.11 -11.32 -23.32
CA HIS A 167 -19.29 -12.24 -24.44
C HIS A 167 -18.59 -11.69 -25.71
N THR A 168 -19.34 -11.42 -26.78
CA THR A 168 -18.80 -10.85 -28.03
C THR A 168 -18.67 -9.33 -27.98
N CYS A 169 -19.37 -8.64 -27.06
CA CYS A 169 -19.28 -7.18 -26.93
C CYS A 169 -18.00 -6.80 -26.18
N GLY A 170 -17.10 -6.08 -26.84
CA GLY A 170 -15.85 -5.66 -26.25
C GLY A 170 -15.16 -4.62 -27.11
N SER A 171 -14.02 -4.10 -26.68
CA SER A 171 -13.37 -3.03 -27.44
C SER A 171 -12.85 -3.46 -28.83
N ALA A 172 -12.74 -4.77 -29.08
CA ALA A 172 -12.44 -5.37 -30.38
C ALA A 172 -13.67 -5.48 -31.30
N ASP A 173 -14.88 -5.61 -30.73
CA ASP A 173 -16.14 -5.65 -31.46
C ASP A 173 -17.25 -4.97 -30.64
N THR A 174 -17.55 -3.73 -31.04
CA THR A 174 -18.60 -2.92 -30.43
C THR A 174 -19.84 -2.84 -31.33
N SER A 175 -19.99 -3.76 -32.29
CA SER A 175 -21.13 -3.77 -33.22
C SER A 175 -22.46 -3.89 -32.48
N GLU A 176 -23.54 -3.38 -33.10
CA GLU A 176 -24.88 -3.42 -32.51
C GLU A 176 -25.31 -4.86 -32.20
N GLN A 177 -25.00 -5.81 -33.08
CA GLN A 177 -25.32 -7.23 -32.91
C GLN A 177 -24.58 -7.84 -31.72
N ALA A 178 -23.28 -7.54 -31.57
CA ALA A 178 -22.50 -8.04 -30.44
C ALA A 178 -22.97 -7.45 -29.11
N CYS A 179 -23.42 -6.20 -29.10
CA CYS A 179 -23.61 -5.41 -27.89
C CYS A 179 -25.07 -5.22 -27.45
N ALA A 180 -26.06 -5.34 -28.33
CA ALA A 180 -27.47 -5.16 -27.98
C ALA A 180 -28.13 -6.42 -27.37
N ALA A 181 -27.45 -7.57 -27.41
CA ALA A 181 -28.01 -8.82 -26.89
C ALA A 181 -28.26 -8.75 -25.38
N ASP A 182 -29.29 -9.44 -24.92
CA ASP A 182 -29.60 -9.62 -23.50
C ASP A 182 -28.45 -10.34 -22.79
N SER A 183 -27.96 -9.77 -21.69
CA SER A 183 -26.92 -10.37 -20.86
C SER A 183 -27.45 -11.42 -19.88
N GLY A 184 -28.78 -11.50 -19.71
CA GLY A 184 -29.46 -12.28 -18.67
C GLY A 184 -29.53 -11.58 -17.31
N LEU A 185 -28.79 -10.48 -17.10
CA LEU A 185 -28.78 -9.75 -15.83
C LEU A 185 -29.94 -8.74 -15.77
N SER A 186 -30.66 -8.76 -14.66
CA SER A 186 -31.69 -7.76 -14.34
C SER A 186 -31.07 -6.50 -13.71
N LEU A 187 -31.88 -5.44 -13.61
CA LEU A 187 -31.48 -4.25 -12.84
C LEU A 187 -31.32 -4.55 -11.34
N ALA A 188 -32.10 -5.50 -10.80
CA ALA A 188 -31.98 -5.94 -9.41
C ALA A 188 -30.63 -6.64 -9.16
N ASP A 189 -30.18 -7.48 -10.09
CA ASP A 189 -28.84 -8.12 -10.02
C ASP A 189 -27.74 -7.07 -10.01
N ALA A 190 -27.86 -6.05 -10.88
CA ALA A 190 -26.92 -4.95 -10.95
C ALA A 190 -26.84 -4.18 -9.62
N TRP A 191 -28.00 -3.88 -9.01
CA TRP A 191 -28.03 -3.19 -7.73
C TRP A 191 -27.49 -4.02 -6.57
N ALA A 192 -27.80 -5.31 -6.52
CA ALA A 192 -27.26 -6.22 -5.52
C ALA A 192 -25.73 -6.27 -5.58
N ASN A 193 -25.15 -6.33 -6.79
CA ASN A 193 -23.70 -6.29 -6.99
C ASN A 193 -23.09 -4.94 -6.57
N HIS A 194 -23.70 -3.82 -6.98
CA HIS A 194 -23.24 -2.49 -6.56
C HIS A 194 -23.24 -2.34 -5.04
N HIS A 195 -24.27 -2.83 -4.36
CA HIS A 195 -24.33 -2.82 -2.91
C HIS A 195 -23.22 -3.68 -2.28
N ALA A 196 -22.98 -4.89 -2.82
CA ALA A 196 -21.89 -5.75 -2.36
C ALA A 196 -20.51 -5.10 -2.55
N ASN A 197 -20.25 -4.49 -3.71
CA ASN A 197 -19.00 -3.77 -3.99
C ASN A 197 -18.82 -2.57 -3.07
N ALA A 198 -19.87 -1.78 -2.85
CA ALA A 198 -19.83 -0.63 -1.94
C ALA A 198 -19.48 -1.06 -0.50
N LYS A 199 -20.07 -2.16 -0.04
CA LYS A 199 -19.76 -2.75 1.29
C LYS A 199 -18.31 -3.21 1.39
N SER A 200 -17.77 -3.84 0.34
CA SER A 200 -16.35 -4.24 0.31
C SER A 200 -15.44 -3.02 0.36
N CYS A 201 -15.70 -2.02 -0.48
CA CYS A 201 -14.92 -0.77 -0.51
C CYS A 201 -14.93 -0.04 0.84
N ALA A 202 -16.07 0.02 1.54
CA ALA A 202 -16.16 0.61 2.87
C ALA A 202 -15.32 -0.16 3.91
N THR A 203 -15.32 -1.49 3.81
CA THR A 203 -14.51 -2.36 4.67
C THR A 203 -13.02 -2.13 4.42
N ASP A 204 -12.59 -2.10 3.16
CA ASP A 204 -11.19 -1.92 2.81
C ASP A 204 -10.68 -0.53 3.17
N ARG A 205 -11.49 0.53 2.99
CA ARG A 205 -11.14 1.88 3.46
C ARG A 205 -10.89 1.93 4.97
N THR A 206 -11.69 1.21 5.75
CA THR A 206 -11.50 1.11 7.21
C THR A 206 -10.20 0.39 7.54
N ARG A 207 -9.91 -0.73 6.87
CA ARG A 207 -8.66 -1.49 7.05
C ARG A 207 -7.42 -0.67 6.68
N PHE A 208 -7.46 0.03 5.55
CA PHE A 208 -6.34 0.89 5.12
C PHE A 208 -6.10 2.04 6.07
N ARG A 209 -7.17 2.67 6.60
CA ARG A 209 -7.03 3.71 7.62
C ARG A 209 -6.33 3.17 8.86
N ALA A 210 -6.78 2.03 9.39
CA ALA A 210 -6.16 1.41 10.56
C ALA A 210 -4.68 1.02 10.31
N LEU A 211 -4.35 0.54 9.10
CA LEU A 211 -2.96 0.25 8.73
C LEU A 211 -2.10 1.53 8.69
N ILE A 212 -2.63 2.61 8.12
CA ILE A 212 -1.93 3.91 8.09
C ILE A 212 -1.70 4.40 9.52
N GLU A 213 -2.73 4.41 10.36
CA GLU A 213 -2.64 4.79 11.78
C GLU A 213 -1.56 3.96 12.50
N PHE A 214 -1.58 2.63 12.35
CA PHE A 214 -0.57 1.75 12.92
C PHE A 214 0.85 2.11 12.46
N LEU A 215 1.06 2.39 11.18
CA LEU A 215 2.37 2.74 10.61
C LEU A 215 2.83 4.15 11.00
N THR A 216 1.90 5.09 11.26
CA THR A 216 2.24 6.47 11.62
C THR A 216 2.35 6.70 13.13
N GLU A 217 1.61 5.95 13.94
CA GLU A 217 1.57 6.11 15.40
C GLU A 217 2.52 5.16 16.13
N SER A 218 2.96 4.07 15.50
CA SER A 218 4.02 3.23 16.07
C SER A 218 5.34 4.00 16.00
N PRO A 219 5.90 4.45 17.13
CA PRO A 219 7.29 4.89 17.13
C PRO A 219 8.09 3.64 16.78
N THR A 220 9.00 3.74 15.82
CA THR A 220 10.01 2.71 15.56
C THR A 220 10.71 2.41 16.89
N GLN A 221 10.31 1.33 17.56
CA GLN A 221 11.03 0.78 18.72
C GLN A 221 12.36 0.20 18.25
#